data_AF-A0A2E3ZHW8-F1
#
_entry.id   AF-A0A2E3ZHW8-F1
#
_cell.length_a   1.000
_cell.length_b   1.000
_cell.length_c   1.000
_cell.angle_alpha   90.00
_cell.angle_beta   90.00
_cell.angle_gamma   90.00
#
_symmetry.space_group_name_H-M   'P 1'
#
loop_
_entity.id
_entity.type
_entity.pdbx_description
1 polymer ?
#
loop_
_entity_poly.entity_id
_entity_poly.type
_entity_poly.pdbx_seq_one_letter_code
_entity_poly.pdbx_strand_id
1 'polypeptide(L)'
;MDSEPTFTEQVGRILRESRDAELVNDNTKIRLAVAMAIRLHTQNVSENRADIGRMLGPAYAQDHRNNRFGRPSLLKNRSSRSTWR
;
A
#
# COMPACT_ATOMS: atom_id res chain seq x y z
N MET A 1 -26.43 -8.03 -25.44
CA MET A 1 -24.99 -7.94 -25.08
C MET A 1 -24.97 -7.95 -23.57
N ASP A 2 -24.83 -9.15 -23.00
CA ASP A 2 -24.89 -9.33 -21.56
C ASP A 2 -23.58 -8.82 -20.98
N SER A 3 -23.68 -7.82 -20.11
CA SER A 3 -22.52 -7.19 -19.47
C SER A 3 -22.05 -8.12 -18.37
N GLU A 4 -20.83 -8.65 -18.49
CA GLU A 4 -20.23 -9.47 -17.43
C GLU A 4 -20.17 -8.66 -16.13
N PRO A 5 -20.64 -9.21 -14.99
CA PRO A 5 -20.71 -8.48 -13.74
C PRO A 5 -19.31 -8.11 -13.24
N THR A 6 -19.16 -6.88 -12.75
CA THR A 6 -17.87 -6.38 -12.25
C THR A 6 -17.41 -7.18 -11.03
N PHE A 7 -16.09 -7.27 -10.81
CA PHE A 7 -15.51 -8.04 -9.69
C PHE A 7 -16.11 -7.63 -8.32
N THR A 8 -16.38 -6.34 -8.14
CA THR A 8 -17.03 -5.79 -6.95
C THR A 8 -18.47 -6.27 -6.78
N GLU A 9 -19.22 -6.40 -7.87
CA GLU A 9 -20.59 -6.93 -7.85
C GLU A 9 -20.58 -8.44 -7.56
N GLN A 10 -19.62 -9.18 -8.13
CA GLN A 10 -19.46 -10.62 -7.85
C GLN A 10 -19.14 -10.86 -6.37
N VAL A 11 -18.21 -10.08 -5.79
CA VAL A 11 -17.89 -10.17 -4.36
C VAL A 11 -19.09 -9.76 -3.50
N GLY A 12 -19.77 -8.66 -3.84
CA GLY A 12 -20.96 -8.20 -3.12
C GLY A 12 -22.10 -9.22 -3.14
N ARG A 13 -22.28 -9.93 -4.26
CA ARG A 13 -23.25 -11.01 -4.41
C ARG A 13 -22.92 -12.20 -3.52
N ILE A 14 -21.67 -12.66 -3.53
CA ILE A 14 -21.20 -13.77 -2.68
C ILE A 14 -21.40 -13.46 -1.19
N LEU A 15 -21.13 -12.23 -0.77
CA LEU A 15 -21.32 -11.80 0.63
C LEU A 15 -22.78 -11.68 1.04
N ARG A 16 -23.67 -11.33 0.11
CA ARG A 16 -25.12 -11.29 0.36
C ARG A 16 -25.71 -12.69 0.41
N GLU A 17 -25.37 -13.53 -0.56
CA GLU A 17 -25.81 -14.93 -0.62
C GLU A 17 -25.29 -15.75 0.59
N SER A 18 -24.12 -15.42 1.15
CA SER A 18 -23.60 -16.07 2.36
C SER A 18 -24.28 -15.61 3.66
N ARG A 19 -24.87 -14.40 3.68
CA ARG A 19 -25.61 -13.87 4.84
C ARG A 19 -26.94 -14.60 5.05
N ASP A 20 -27.56 -15.02 3.95
CA ASP A 20 -28.89 -15.63 3.97
C ASP A 20 -28.84 -17.16 4.12
N ALA A 21 -27.63 -17.76 4.18
CA ALA A 21 -27.42 -19.20 4.30
C ALA A 21 -27.18 -19.64 5.76
N GLU A 22 -28.24 -19.69 6.57
CA GLU A 22 -28.25 -20.63 7.70
C GLU A 22 -28.32 -22.05 7.12
N LEU A 23 -27.25 -22.83 7.34
CA LEU A 23 -27.05 -24.26 7.02
C LEU A 23 -26.26 -24.60 5.73
N VAL A 24 -25.00 -24.99 5.98
CA VAL A 24 -24.14 -25.97 5.26
C VAL A 24 -23.48 -25.55 3.94
N ASN A 25 -22.17 -25.22 4.02
CA ASN A 25 -21.10 -25.91 3.26
C ASN A 25 -19.72 -25.41 3.73
N ASP A 26 -18.76 -26.27 4.07
CA ASP A 26 -17.41 -25.80 4.45
C ASP A 26 -16.71 -25.04 3.31
N ASN A 27 -17.13 -25.30 2.07
CA ASN A 27 -16.72 -24.54 0.89
C ASN A 27 -17.09 -23.06 0.94
N THR A 28 -18.20 -22.67 1.57
CA THR A 28 -18.58 -21.24 1.68
C THR A 28 -17.71 -20.53 2.71
N LYS A 29 -17.36 -21.20 3.81
CA LYS A 29 -16.41 -20.69 4.81
C LYS A 29 -15.02 -20.49 4.22
N ILE A 30 -14.53 -21.45 3.42
CA ILE A 30 -13.25 -21.34 2.72
C ILE A 30 -13.27 -20.15 1.75
N ARG A 31 -14.34 -19.98 0.97
CA ARG A 31 -14.48 -18.84 0.04
C ARG A 31 -14.51 -17.50 0.77
N LEU A 32 -15.20 -17.41 1.91
CA LEU A 32 -15.21 -16.21 2.75
C LEU A 32 -13.82 -15.90 3.32
N ALA A 33 -13.11 -16.91 3.83
CA ALA A 33 -11.76 -16.75 4.37
C ALA A 33 -10.77 -16.28 3.29
N VAL A 34 -10.85 -16.83 2.07
CA VAL A 34 -10.05 -16.39 0.92
C VAL A 34 -10.39 -14.95 0.54
N ALA A 35 -11.66 -14.58 0.47
CA ALA A 35 -12.07 -13.22 0.16
C ALA A 35 -11.58 -12.21 1.20
N MET A 36 -11.62 -12.56 2.50
CA MET A 36 -11.07 -11.73 3.58
C MET A 36 -9.55 -11.61 3.51
N ALA A 37 -8.83 -12.71 3.23
CA ALA A 37 -7.38 -12.70 3.08
C ALA A 37 -6.93 -11.81 1.90
N ILE A 38 -7.62 -11.89 0.76
CA ILE A 38 -7.38 -11.03 -0.40
C ILE A 38 -7.66 -9.57 -0.03
N ARG A 39 -8.76 -9.30 0.67
CA ARG A 39 -9.10 -7.93 1.12
C ARG A 39 -8.02 -7.35 2.03
N LEU A 40 -7.55 -8.11 3.02
CA LEU A 40 -6.49 -7.68 3.93
C LEU A 40 -5.16 -7.48 3.19
N HIS A 41 -4.82 -8.38 2.26
CA HIS A 41 -3.60 -8.28 1.47
C HIS A 41 -3.62 -7.04 0.54
N THR A 42 -4.76 -6.78 -0.11
CA THR A 42 -4.93 -5.62 -1.00
C THR A 42 -5.09 -4.30 -0.24
N GLN A 43 -5.60 -4.31 0.99
CA GLN A 43 -5.64 -3.12 1.85
C GLN A 43 -4.23 -2.63 2.24
N ASN A 44 -3.25 -3.53 2.35
CA ASN A 44 -1.86 -3.15 2.61
C ASN A 44 -1.13 -2.60 1.37
N VAL A 45 -1.77 -2.63 0.19
CA VAL A 45 -1.30 -1.93 -1.02
C VAL A 45 -1.96 -0.56 -1.12
N SER A 46 -2.17 0.12 0.02
CA SER A 46 -2.35 1.56 0.01
C SER A 46 -0.98 2.22 -0.11
N GLU A 47 -0.34 2.11 -1.27
CA GLU A 47 0.42 3.25 -1.75
C GLU A 47 -0.62 4.35 -2.02
N ASN A 48 -1.01 5.05 -0.96
CA ASN A 48 -1.83 6.23 -1.06
C ASN A 48 -1.13 7.11 -2.10
N ARG A 49 -1.80 7.48 -3.19
CA ARG A 49 -1.18 8.27 -4.27
C ARG A 49 -0.57 9.58 -3.75
N ALA A 50 -1.07 10.08 -2.61
CA ALA A 50 -0.50 11.20 -1.87
C ALA A 50 0.92 10.92 -1.31
N ASP A 51 1.24 9.67 -1.00
CA ASP A 51 2.51 9.25 -0.39
C ASP A 51 3.58 8.94 -1.44
N ILE A 52 3.20 8.66 -2.70
CA ILE A 52 4.14 8.50 -3.83
C ILE A 52 4.99 9.77 -4.01
N GLY A 53 4.39 10.96 -3.87
CA GLY A 53 5.11 12.24 -3.92
C GLY A 53 5.89 12.59 -2.65
N ARG A 54 5.61 11.90 -1.54
CA ARG A 54 6.26 12.08 -0.23
C ARG A 54 7.39 11.10 0.01
N MET A 55 7.62 10.15 -0.89
CA MET A 55 8.77 9.27 -0.80
C MET A 55 10.04 10.11 -0.75
N LEU A 56 10.76 9.93 0.35
CA LEU A 56 12.11 10.43 0.53
C LEU A 56 12.96 9.73 -0.54
N GLY A 57 13.20 10.40 -1.67
CA GLY A 57 13.93 9.87 -2.83
C GLY A 57 15.34 9.40 -2.46
N PRO A 58 16.21 9.03 -3.43
CA PRO A 58 17.55 8.53 -3.11
C PRO A 58 18.31 9.50 -2.19
N ALA A 59 19.19 8.97 -1.33
CA ALA A 59 19.89 9.76 -0.31
C ALA A 59 20.56 11.02 -0.88
N TYR A 60 21.07 10.95 -2.12
CA TYR A 60 21.62 12.10 -2.85
C TYR A 60 20.57 13.19 -3.16
N ALA A 61 19.37 12.81 -3.59
CA ALA A 61 18.29 13.76 -3.86
C ALA A 61 17.81 14.46 -2.57
N GLN A 62 17.80 13.74 -1.45
CA GLN A 62 17.50 14.33 -0.14
C GLN A 62 18.60 15.32 0.29
N ASP A 63 19.86 14.95 0.12
CA ASP A 63 21.01 15.82 0.45
C ASP A 63 21.01 17.11 -0.40
N HIS A 64 20.71 16.99 -1.69
CA HIS A 64 20.57 18.14 -2.59
C HIS A 64 19.43 19.07 -2.15
N ARG A 65 18.28 18.52 -1.73
CA ARG A 65 17.17 19.33 -1.16
C ARG A 65 17.62 20.04 0.12
N ASN A 66 18.33 19.35 1.01
CA ASN A 66 18.84 19.96 2.24
C ASN A 66 19.77 21.14 1.95
N ASN A 67 20.71 20.97 1.01
CA ASN A 67 21.60 22.06 0.57
C ASN A 67 20.81 23.26 0.01
N ARG A 68 19.77 23.02 -0.81
CA ARG A 68 18.92 24.10 -1.35
C ARG A 68 18.19 24.89 -0.28
N PHE A 69 17.76 24.24 0.79
CA PHE A 69 17.07 24.88 1.92
C PHE A 69 17.99 25.36 3.04
N GLY A 70 19.32 25.35 2.82
CA GLY A 70 20.30 25.77 3.85
C GLY A 70 20.37 24.85 5.06
N ARG A 71 19.82 23.64 4.97
CA ARG A 71 19.90 22.61 6.02
C ARG A 71 21.25 21.90 5.96
N PRO A 72 21.75 21.36 7.09
CA PRO A 72 23.00 20.63 7.10
C PRO A 72 22.91 19.38 6.20
N SER A 73 23.78 19.32 5.19
CA SER A 73 23.94 18.12 4.37
C SER A 73 24.78 17.06 5.09
N LEU A 74 24.50 15.80 4.79
CA LEU A 74 25.22 14.65 5.34
C LEU A 74 26.71 14.71 4.99
N LEU A 75 27.02 15.10 3.74
CA LEU A 75 28.39 15.26 3.28
C LEU A 75 29.12 16.39 4.02
N LYS A 76 28.45 17.52 4.28
CA LYS A 76 29.04 18.64 5.02
C LYS A 76 29.28 18.29 6.48
N ASN A 77 28.36 17.58 7.12
CA ASN A 77 28.54 17.05 8.48
C ASN A 77 29.68 16.01 8.57
N ARG A 78 29.87 15.20 7.53
CA ARG A 78 30.99 14.24 7.49
C ARG A 78 32.33 14.94 7.27
N SER A 79 32.35 15.96 6.41
CA SER A 79 33.56 16.74 6.12
C SER A 79 33.98 17.63 7.30
N SER A 80 33.04 18.19 8.07
CA SER A 80 33.37 19.06 9.21
C SER A 80 34.11 18.34 10.34
N ARG A 81 34.02 17.01 10.39
CA ARG A 81 34.70 16.15 11.36
C ARG A 81 36.05 15.62 10.85
N SER A 82 36.40 15.91 9.60
CA SER A 82 37.66 15.47 9.02
C SER A 82 38.77 16.39 9.48
N THR A 83 39.76 15.85 10.19
CA THR A 83 40.95 16.59 10.66
C THR A 83 41.93 16.92 9.54
N TRP A 84 41.81 16.23 8.40
CA TRP A 84 42.71 16.35 7.24
C TRP A 84 42.07 17.11 6.07
N ARG A 85 41.04 17.90 6.36
CA ARG A 85 40.40 18.82 5.41
C ARG A 85 40.35 20.22 5.99
#